data_AF-A0A4R6UZL6-F1
#
_entry.id   AF-A0A4R6UZL6-F1
#
_cell.length_a   1.000
_cell.length_b   1.000
_cell.length_c   1.000
_cell.angle_alpha   90.00
_cell.angle_beta   90.00
_cell.angle_gamma   90.00
#
_symmetry.space_group_name_H-M   'P 1'
#
loop_
_entity.id
_entity.type
_entity.pdbx_description
1 polymer ?
#
loop_
_entity_poly.entity_id
_entity_poly.type
_entity_poly.pdbx_seq_one_letter_code
_entity_poly.pdbx_strand_id
1 'polypeptide(L)'
;MMNKIDTLADGRAVYQLPFANAPQRIAPGQWLQADNRQLPVMKILDEALWVVSAEPSIGKNLIVVGESLGFDHSVNALSSDNDGVFGLLCWLFRYRQQFGKTPPRVFCAFEQSLPFRPQPSKFLTPELPPHVIAAIPLLDDWGIVSRIAHPAGLPGCHDQPNAWQSLLAAYPARYHFRFG
;
A
#
# COMPACT_ATOMS: atom_id res chain seq x y z
N MET A 1 -17.19 17.46 -0.21
CA MET A 1 -17.12 16.78 1.11
C MET A 1 -16.85 15.31 0.84
N MET A 2 -15.98 14.65 1.60
CA MET A 2 -15.63 13.25 1.39
C MET A 2 -16.63 12.32 2.09
N ASN A 3 -16.92 11.16 1.49
CA ASN A 3 -17.73 10.14 2.13
C ASN A 3 -16.83 9.16 2.91
N LYS A 4 -17.02 9.00 4.21
CA LYS A 4 -16.22 8.07 5.01
C LYS A 4 -16.66 6.63 4.73
N ILE A 5 -15.72 5.79 4.31
CA ILE A 5 -15.97 4.38 3.98
C ILE A 5 -15.62 3.48 5.16
N ASP A 6 -14.46 3.70 5.78
CA ASP A 6 -13.97 2.83 6.85
C ASP A 6 -13.00 3.57 7.79
N THR A 7 -12.67 2.96 8.92
CA THR A 7 -11.66 3.41 9.89
C THR A 7 -10.54 2.38 9.99
N LEU A 8 -9.31 2.84 9.79
CA LEU A 8 -8.09 2.04 9.87
C LEU A 8 -7.68 1.83 11.34
N ALA A 9 -6.84 0.82 11.58
CA ALA A 9 -6.41 0.45 12.93
C ALA A 9 -5.53 1.52 13.60
N ASP A 10 -4.90 2.39 12.81
CA ASP A 10 -4.11 3.53 13.27
C ASP A 10 -4.95 4.81 13.54
N GLY A 11 -6.28 4.71 13.44
CA GLY A 11 -7.22 5.80 13.71
C GLY A 11 -7.51 6.70 12.49
N ARG A 12 -6.78 6.56 11.38
CA ARG A 12 -7.11 7.24 10.13
C ARG A 12 -8.36 6.62 9.51
N ALA A 13 -8.89 7.26 8.47
CA ALA A 13 -10.07 6.78 7.77
C ALA A 13 -9.84 6.70 6.26
N VAL A 14 -10.52 5.73 5.65
CA VAL A 14 -10.64 5.63 4.20
C VAL A 14 -11.83 6.48 3.79
N TYR A 15 -11.59 7.40 2.87
CA TYR A 15 -12.58 8.29 2.32
C TYR A 15 -12.74 8.05 0.82
N GLN A 16 -13.98 8.10 0.36
CA GLN A 16 -14.30 8.15 -1.06
C GLN A 16 -14.43 9.63 -1.49
N LEU A 17 -13.66 9.99 -2.51
CA LEU A 17 -13.64 11.30 -3.15
C LEU A 17 -14.13 11.16 -4.60
N PRO A 18 -15.29 11.74 -4.95
CA PRO A 18 -15.79 11.72 -6.34
C PRO A 18 -14.84 12.45 -7.29
N PHE A 19 -14.72 11.99 -8.54
CA PHE A 19 -13.86 12.65 -9.53
C PHE A 19 -14.24 14.09 -9.87
N ALA A 20 -15.52 14.48 -9.72
CA ALA A 20 -15.93 15.87 -9.83
C ALA A 20 -15.17 16.79 -8.86
N ASN A 21 -14.63 16.22 -7.77
CA ASN A 21 -13.86 16.91 -6.75
C ASN A 21 -12.39 16.49 -6.74
N ALA A 22 -11.89 15.80 -7.77
CA ALA A 22 -10.52 15.29 -7.80
C ALA A 22 -9.87 15.39 -9.19
N PRO A 23 -8.53 15.39 -9.28
CA PRO A 23 -7.85 15.29 -10.56
C PRO A 23 -8.19 13.97 -11.27
N GLN A 24 -8.73 14.05 -12.48
CA GLN A 24 -9.18 12.87 -13.23
C GLN A 24 -8.05 11.95 -13.73
N ARG A 25 -6.79 12.43 -13.76
CA ARG A 25 -5.65 11.72 -14.36
C ARG A 25 -4.68 11.10 -13.36
N ILE A 26 -5.11 10.85 -12.13
CA ILE A 26 -4.24 10.18 -11.18
C ILE A 26 -3.99 8.72 -11.60
N ALA A 27 -2.73 8.31 -11.55
CA ALA A 27 -2.28 6.96 -11.85
C ALA A 27 -1.73 6.26 -10.59
N PRO A 28 -1.61 4.92 -10.59
CA PRO A 28 -0.86 4.21 -9.55
C PRO A 28 0.55 4.78 -9.37
N GLY A 29 1.06 4.79 -8.14
CA GLY A 29 2.33 5.44 -7.80
C GLY A 29 2.21 6.94 -7.51
N GLN A 30 1.11 7.58 -7.90
CA GLN A 30 0.83 8.97 -7.58
C GLN A 30 -0.10 9.10 -6.38
N TRP A 31 -0.04 10.26 -5.73
CA TRP A 31 -0.91 10.62 -4.62
C TRP A 31 -1.46 12.04 -4.79
N LEU A 32 -2.42 12.39 -3.93
CA LEU A 32 -2.97 13.75 -3.91
C LEU A 32 -2.24 14.59 -2.87
N GLN A 33 -2.01 15.85 -3.19
CA GLN A 33 -1.62 16.87 -2.23
C GLN A 33 -2.73 17.92 -2.14
N ALA A 34 -3.13 18.22 -0.91
CA ALA A 34 -4.14 19.20 -0.55
C ALA A 34 -3.54 20.16 0.49
N ASP A 35 -3.31 21.41 0.11
CA ASP A 35 -2.64 22.40 0.95
C ASP A 35 -1.27 21.85 1.44
N ASN A 36 -1.10 21.66 2.75
CA ASN A 36 0.12 21.12 3.36
C ASN A 36 0.02 19.62 3.70
N ARG A 37 -0.96 18.90 3.13
CA ARG A 37 -1.20 17.48 3.44
C ARG A 37 -1.07 16.63 2.21
N GLN A 38 -0.46 15.46 2.38
CA GLN A 38 -0.43 14.43 1.38
C GLN A 38 -1.45 13.35 1.72
N LEU A 39 -2.11 12.85 0.69
CA LEU A 39 -3.23 11.94 0.78
C LEU A 39 -2.94 10.75 -0.10
N PRO A 40 -2.50 9.62 0.48
CA PRO A 40 -2.21 8.44 -0.30
C PRO A 40 -3.50 7.92 -0.92
N VAL A 41 -3.41 7.52 -2.18
CA VAL A 41 -4.54 6.97 -2.94
C VAL A 41 -4.44 5.45 -2.88
N MET A 42 -5.42 4.83 -2.25
CA MET A 42 -5.49 3.39 -2.02
C MET A 42 -6.17 2.65 -3.19
N LYS A 43 -7.10 3.31 -3.89
CA LYS A 43 -7.85 2.71 -4.98
C LYS A 43 -8.38 3.79 -5.92
N ILE A 44 -8.45 3.48 -7.21
CA ILE A 44 -9.05 4.33 -8.24
C ILE A 44 -10.05 3.49 -9.04
N LEU A 45 -11.31 3.91 -9.08
CA LEU A 45 -12.36 3.36 -9.95
C LEU A 45 -13.00 4.48 -10.76
N ASP A 46 -13.72 4.12 -11.83
CA ASP A 46 -14.16 5.02 -12.91
C ASP A 46 -14.86 6.33 -12.49
N GLU A 47 -15.39 6.42 -11.27
CA GLU A 47 -16.09 7.61 -10.77
C GLU A 47 -15.49 8.21 -9.49
N ALA A 48 -14.53 7.55 -8.84
CA ALA A 48 -14.05 7.95 -7.53
C ALA A 48 -12.64 7.48 -7.18
N LEU A 49 -12.06 8.19 -6.20
CA LEU A 49 -10.82 7.86 -5.53
C LEU A 49 -11.09 7.42 -4.10
N TRP A 50 -10.33 6.43 -3.62
CA TRP A 50 -10.27 6.08 -2.21
C TRP A 50 -8.95 6.58 -1.66
N VAL A 51 -9.02 7.54 -0.75
CA VAL A 51 -7.88 8.19 -0.13
C VAL A 51 -7.86 7.89 1.36
N VAL A 52 -6.67 7.86 1.95
CA VAL A 52 -6.54 7.75 3.40
C VAL A 52 -6.25 9.13 3.98
N SER A 53 -6.96 9.48 5.06
CA SER A 53 -6.78 10.75 5.74
C SER A 53 -7.10 10.63 7.22
N ALA A 54 -6.42 11.42 8.06
CA ALA A 54 -6.80 11.61 9.45
C ALA A 54 -8.02 12.53 9.59
N GLU A 55 -8.27 13.39 8.60
CA GLU A 55 -9.33 14.41 8.65
C GLU A 55 -10.41 14.17 7.58
N PRO A 56 -11.68 14.51 7.87
CA PRO A 56 -12.80 14.31 6.95
C PRO A 56 -12.94 15.38 5.86
N SER A 57 -12.23 16.50 5.99
CA SER A 57 -12.23 17.60 5.02
C SER A 57 -10.95 17.60 4.19
N ILE A 58 -11.12 17.76 2.88
CA ILE A 58 -10.03 17.89 1.92
C ILE A 58 -9.98 19.35 1.45
N GLY A 59 -8.78 19.88 1.24
CA GLY A 59 -8.59 21.21 0.67
C GLY A 59 -9.21 21.32 -0.72
N LYS A 60 -9.53 22.54 -1.17
CA LYS A 60 -10.14 22.73 -2.50
C LYS A 60 -9.13 22.54 -3.64
N ASN A 61 -7.85 22.74 -3.35
CA ASN A 61 -6.78 22.72 -4.35
C ASN A 61 -6.05 21.38 -4.26
N LEU A 62 -6.55 20.40 -5.03
CA LEU A 62 -5.93 19.10 -5.15
C LEU A 62 -4.99 19.07 -6.34
N ILE A 63 -3.75 18.71 -6.09
CA ILE A 63 -2.75 18.46 -7.13
C ILE A 63 -2.32 17.00 -7.08
N VAL A 64 -2.00 16.44 -8.24
CA VAL A 64 -1.39 15.11 -8.34
C VAL A 64 0.12 15.27 -8.22
N VAL A 65 0.72 14.48 -7.35
CA VAL A 65 2.17 14.47 -7.10
C VAL A 65 2.70 13.03 -7.14
N GLY A 66 4.02 12.90 -7.29
CA GLY A 66 4.68 11.61 -7.46
C GLY A 66 4.72 11.15 -8.91
N GLU A 67 5.45 10.07 -9.13
CA GLU A 67 5.64 9.47 -10.45
C GLU A 67 4.54 8.45 -10.76
N SER A 68 4.01 8.50 -11.97
CA SER A 68 3.11 7.46 -12.46
C SER A 68 3.88 6.17 -12.65
N LEU A 69 3.45 5.12 -11.97
CA LEU A 69 3.96 3.78 -12.15
C LEU A 69 3.15 3.05 -13.20
N GLY A 70 3.85 2.57 -14.23
CA GLY A 70 3.28 1.68 -15.23
C GLY A 70 3.01 0.28 -14.68
N PHE A 71 2.53 -0.59 -15.56
CA PHE A 71 2.43 -2.01 -15.27
C PHE A 71 3.49 -2.78 -16.05
N ASP A 72 4.30 -3.52 -15.31
CA ASP A 72 5.21 -4.49 -15.87
C ASP A 72 4.78 -5.88 -15.37
N HIS A 73 4.46 -6.76 -16.32
CA HIS A 73 3.98 -8.12 -16.06
C HIS A 73 5.10 -9.07 -15.58
N SER A 74 6.36 -8.65 -15.68
CA SER A 74 7.51 -9.38 -15.18
C SER A 74 7.75 -9.16 -13.67
N VAL A 75 7.04 -8.20 -13.07
CA VAL A 75 7.21 -7.85 -11.65
C VAL A 75 6.86 -9.02 -10.76
N ASN A 76 7.84 -9.45 -9.98
CA ASN A 76 7.73 -10.62 -9.10
C ASN A 76 7.88 -10.29 -7.61
N ALA A 77 8.21 -9.04 -7.27
CA ALA A 77 8.18 -8.55 -5.90
C ALA A 77 7.77 -7.09 -5.84
N LEU A 78 6.94 -6.74 -4.87
CA LEU A 78 6.63 -5.37 -4.52
C LEU A 78 7.15 -5.09 -3.12
N SER A 79 7.49 -3.84 -2.86
CA SER A 79 7.81 -3.38 -1.52
C SER A 79 7.26 -1.99 -1.25
N SER A 80 7.03 -1.66 0.01
CA SER A 80 6.65 -0.32 0.41
C SER A 80 7.19 0.06 1.78
N ASP A 81 7.32 1.34 2.03
CA ASP A 81 7.44 1.91 3.37
C ASP A 81 6.11 2.56 3.80
N ASN A 82 5.82 2.56 5.11
CA ASN A 82 4.75 3.35 5.74
C ASN A 82 3.46 3.45 4.89
N ASP A 83 3.12 4.66 4.43
CA ASP A 83 1.93 4.95 3.64
C ASP A 83 2.05 4.57 2.15
N GLY A 84 3.26 4.22 1.68
CA GLY A 84 3.50 3.62 0.38
C GLY A 84 2.71 2.32 0.20
N VAL A 85 2.29 1.66 1.29
CA VAL A 85 1.40 0.48 1.24
C VAL A 85 0.08 0.79 0.53
N PHE A 86 -0.45 2.01 0.65
CA PHE A 86 -1.70 2.38 -0.03
C PHE A 86 -1.49 2.57 -1.53
N GLY A 87 -0.37 3.18 -1.93
CA GLY A 87 0.03 3.25 -3.34
C GLY A 87 0.25 1.86 -3.95
N LEU A 88 0.86 0.95 -3.18
CA LEU A 88 1.01 -0.45 -3.54
C LEU A 88 -0.35 -1.15 -3.71
N LEU A 89 -1.30 -0.94 -2.79
CA LEU A 89 -2.66 -1.48 -2.91
C LEU A 89 -3.36 -0.94 -4.16
N CYS A 90 -3.24 0.35 -4.45
CA CYS A 90 -3.81 0.98 -5.64
C CYS A 90 -3.26 0.33 -6.92
N TRP A 91 -1.94 0.12 -6.97
CA TRP A 91 -1.28 -0.58 -8.06
C TRP A 91 -1.76 -2.02 -8.19
N LEU A 92 -1.85 -2.76 -7.09
CA LEU A 92 -2.34 -4.14 -7.07
C LEU A 92 -3.79 -4.27 -7.57
N PHE A 93 -4.68 -3.38 -7.12
CA PHE A 93 -6.07 -3.35 -7.59
C PHE A 93 -6.15 -3.21 -9.11
N ARG A 94 -5.40 -2.25 -9.66
CA ARG A 94 -5.37 -2.01 -11.11
C ARG A 94 -4.69 -3.15 -11.88
N TYR A 95 -3.58 -3.66 -11.38
CA TYR A 95 -2.86 -4.79 -11.99
C TYR A 95 -3.77 -6.03 -12.09
N ARG A 96 -4.50 -6.35 -11.00
CA ARG A 96 -5.46 -7.46 -11.00
C ARG A 96 -6.60 -7.24 -12.00
N GLN A 97 -7.13 -6.02 -12.11
CA GLN A 97 -8.17 -5.70 -13.08
C GLN A 97 -7.67 -5.87 -14.52
N GLN A 98 -6.44 -5.46 -14.81
CA GLN A 98 -5.88 -5.48 -16.16
C GLN A 98 -5.42 -6.87 -16.59
N PHE A 99 -4.77 -7.62 -15.71
CA PHE A 99 -4.11 -8.89 -16.07
C PHE A 99 -4.78 -10.15 -15.50
N GLY A 100 -5.75 -10.01 -14.58
CA GLY A 100 -6.40 -11.15 -13.93
C GLY A 100 -5.46 -11.99 -13.06
N LYS A 101 -4.30 -11.45 -12.66
CA LYS A 101 -3.27 -12.12 -11.87
C LYS A 101 -2.82 -11.25 -10.71
N THR A 102 -2.17 -11.86 -9.73
CA THR A 102 -1.46 -11.16 -8.66
C THR A 102 0.04 -11.30 -8.82
N PRO A 103 0.83 -10.26 -8.54
CA PRO A 103 2.25 -10.45 -8.30
C PRO A 103 2.42 -11.30 -7.04
N PRO A 104 3.49 -12.10 -6.95
CA PRO A 104 3.52 -13.19 -5.99
C PRO A 104 3.87 -12.73 -4.57
N ARG A 105 4.59 -11.62 -4.39
CA ARG A 105 5.21 -11.27 -3.09
C ARG A 105 5.21 -9.78 -2.78
N VAL A 106 4.91 -9.43 -1.54
CA VAL A 106 4.88 -8.06 -1.00
C VAL A 106 5.69 -7.98 0.29
N PHE A 107 6.60 -7.01 0.37
CA PHE A 107 7.42 -6.76 1.57
C PHE A 107 7.23 -5.33 2.05
N CYS A 108 6.65 -5.15 3.23
CA CYS A 108 6.35 -3.82 3.76
C CYS A 108 7.19 -3.52 5.00
N ALA A 109 7.70 -2.31 5.09
CA ALA A 109 8.35 -1.78 6.28
C ALA A 109 7.48 -0.66 6.86
N PHE A 110 7.28 -0.68 8.17
CA PHE A 110 6.53 0.36 8.87
C PHE A 110 7.35 0.85 10.06
N GLU A 111 7.44 2.17 10.20
CA GLU A 111 8.07 2.83 11.35
C GLU A 111 7.03 3.38 12.33
N GLN A 112 5.79 3.52 11.87
CA GLN A 112 4.63 4.00 12.62
C GLN A 112 3.57 2.90 12.82
N SER A 113 2.52 3.21 13.58
CA SER A 113 1.37 2.32 13.80
C SER A 113 0.84 1.74 12.49
N LEU A 114 0.57 0.43 12.51
CA LEU A 114 0.03 -0.27 11.35
C LEU A 114 -1.42 0.19 11.05
N PRO A 115 -1.76 0.45 9.78
CA PRO A 115 -3.13 0.84 9.41
C PRO A 115 -4.13 -0.33 9.45
N PHE A 116 -3.67 -1.53 9.81
CA PHE A 116 -4.45 -2.74 9.92
C PHE A 116 -3.94 -3.58 11.10
N ARG A 117 -4.71 -4.58 11.51
CA ARG A 117 -4.24 -5.58 12.47
C ARG A 117 -3.52 -6.70 11.70
N PRO A 118 -2.22 -6.92 11.88
CA PRO A 118 -1.52 -8.01 11.22
C PRO A 118 -2.07 -9.36 11.71
N GLN A 119 -1.98 -10.37 10.85
CA GLN A 119 -2.38 -11.74 11.19
C GLN A 119 -1.28 -12.74 10.81
N PRO A 120 -1.24 -13.93 11.42
CA PRO A 120 -0.39 -15.02 10.94
C PRO A 120 -0.74 -15.37 9.49
N SER A 121 0.28 -15.40 8.62
CA SER A 121 0.13 -15.72 7.20
C SER A 121 -0.27 -17.17 7.00
N LYS A 122 -1.16 -17.42 6.02
CA LYS A 122 -1.52 -18.77 5.56
C LYS A 122 -0.44 -19.39 4.67
N PHE A 123 0.59 -18.63 4.27
CA PHE A 123 1.63 -19.04 3.33
C PHE A 123 3.00 -19.15 4.00
N LEU A 124 3.71 -20.24 3.70
CA LEU A 124 5.08 -20.45 4.13
C LEU A 124 6.08 -19.77 3.18
N THR A 125 7.12 -19.16 3.73
CA THR A 125 8.24 -18.55 2.99
C THR A 125 9.56 -19.11 3.52
N PRO A 126 10.12 -20.17 2.91
CA PRO A 126 11.35 -20.82 3.37
C PRO A 126 12.55 -19.88 3.46
N GLU A 127 12.56 -18.82 2.68
CA GLU A 127 13.62 -17.81 2.62
C GLU A 127 13.64 -16.84 3.81
N LEU A 128 12.65 -16.91 4.71
CA LEU A 128 12.54 -16.03 5.88
C LEU A 128 12.61 -16.81 7.20
N PRO A 129 13.03 -16.15 8.29
CA PRO A 129 13.02 -16.77 9.60
C PRO A 129 11.60 -17.28 9.97
N PRO A 130 11.47 -18.45 10.62
CA PRO A 130 10.16 -19.06 10.90
C PRO A 130 9.22 -18.23 11.77
N HIS A 131 9.75 -17.27 12.53
CA HIS A 131 8.96 -16.37 13.36
C HIS A 131 8.39 -15.18 12.57
N VAL A 132 8.86 -14.92 11.34
CA VAL A 132 8.42 -13.80 10.50
C VAL A 132 7.21 -14.23 9.67
N ILE A 133 6.05 -14.26 10.34
CA ILE A 133 4.78 -14.76 9.78
C ILE A 133 3.68 -13.71 9.76
N ALA A 134 3.92 -12.47 10.21
CA ALA A 134 2.95 -11.40 10.14
C ALA A 134 2.69 -11.02 8.67
N ALA A 135 1.41 -11.03 8.30
CA ALA A 135 0.92 -10.69 6.98
C ALA A 135 -0.12 -9.55 7.04
N ILE A 136 -0.28 -8.89 5.89
CA ILE A 136 -1.36 -7.93 5.65
C ILE A 136 -2.62 -8.75 5.32
N PRO A 137 -3.70 -8.67 6.13
CA PRO A 137 -4.85 -9.58 5.98
C PRO A 137 -5.45 -9.57 4.57
N LEU A 138 -5.64 -8.39 3.98
CA LEU A 138 -6.20 -8.23 2.64
C LEU A 138 -5.36 -8.93 1.56
N LEU A 139 -4.03 -8.87 1.69
CA LEU A 139 -3.12 -9.52 0.73
C LEU A 139 -3.13 -11.03 0.89
N ASP A 140 -3.14 -11.51 2.13
CA ASP A 140 -3.20 -12.94 2.45
C ASP A 140 -4.52 -13.56 1.91
N ASP A 141 -5.66 -12.87 2.06
CA ASP A 141 -6.95 -13.29 1.50
C ASP A 141 -6.98 -13.27 -0.04
N TRP A 142 -6.15 -12.45 -0.67
CA TRP A 142 -5.97 -12.41 -2.12
C TRP A 142 -4.98 -13.44 -2.65
N GLY A 143 -4.38 -14.24 -1.78
CA GLY A 143 -3.35 -15.22 -2.14
C GLY A 143 -1.99 -14.59 -2.45
N ILE A 144 -1.72 -13.39 -1.92
CA ILE A 144 -0.45 -12.68 -2.07
C ILE A 144 0.36 -12.87 -0.80
N VAL A 145 1.55 -13.46 -0.95
CA VAL A 145 2.48 -13.62 0.17
C VAL A 145 2.96 -12.25 0.61
N SER A 146 2.70 -11.86 1.85
CA SER A 146 3.12 -10.58 2.41
C SER A 146 3.89 -10.71 3.71
N ARG A 147 4.88 -9.83 3.93
CA ARG A 147 5.73 -9.82 5.12
C ARG A 147 5.96 -8.40 5.62
N ILE A 148 5.97 -8.26 6.94
CA ILE A 148 5.97 -6.96 7.61
C ILE A 148 7.23 -6.84 8.46
N ALA A 149 7.95 -5.72 8.30
CA ALA A 149 9.04 -5.32 9.17
C ALA A 149 8.56 -4.13 10.02
N HIS A 150 8.82 -4.19 11.31
CA HIS A 150 8.41 -3.16 12.26
C HIS A 150 9.38 -3.08 13.45
N PRO A 151 9.94 -1.91 13.78
CA PRO A 151 11.02 -1.78 14.78
C PRO A 151 10.57 -2.05 16.22
N ALA A 152 9.28 -1.90 16.51
CA ALA A 152 8.72 -2.15 17.84
C ALA A 152 8.59 -3.65 18.22
N GLY A 153 9.11 -4.58 17.40
CA GLY A 153 9.10 -6.01 17.73
C GLY A 153 7.70 -6.63 17.84
N LEU A 154 6.79 -6.23 16.94
CA LEU A 154 5.42 -6.75 16.92
C LEU A 154 5.41 -8.26 16.62
N PRO A 155 4.50 -9.04 17.23
CA PRO A 155 4.43 -10.48 17.01
C PRO A 155 4.34 -10.85 15.52
N GLY A 156 5.24 -11.73 15.07
CA GLY A 156 5.28 -12.18 13.68
C GLY A 156 6.00 -11.24 12.72
N CYS A 157 6.33 -10.01 13.11
CA CYS A 157 7.05 -9.08 12.25
C CYS A 157 8.56 -9.35 12.26
N HIS A 158 9.26 -8.82 11.28
CA HIS A 158 10.71 -8.71 11.30
C HIS A 158 11.13 -7.42 12.05
N ASP A 159 12.10 -7.50 12.95
CA ASP A 159 12.45 -6.36 13.82
C ASP A 159 13.23 -5.25 13.10
N GLN A 160 13.90 -5.57 11.99
CA GLN A 160 14.70 -4.62 11.21
C GLN A 160 13.89 -4.03 10.04
N PRO A 161 13.64 -2.70 9.99
CA PRO A 161 12.92 -2.05 8.89
C PRO A 161 13.58 -2.20 7.52
N ASN A 162 14.90 -2.35 7.48
CA ASN A 162 15.69 -2.53 6.25
C ASN A 162 15.86 -4.01 5.84
N ALA A 163 15.21 -4.96 6.53
CA ALA A 163 15.38 -6.40 6.30
C ALA A 163 15.16 -6.84 4.86
N TRP A 164 14.34 -6.10 4.12
CA TRP A 164 13.95 -6.45 2.76
C TRP A 164 15.04 -6.14 1.73
N GLN A 165 16.07 -5.34 2.04
CA GLN A 165 17.06 -4.93 1.05
C GLN A 165 17.77 -6.13 0.39
N SER A 166 18.33 -7.03 1.21
CA SER A 166 19.03 -8.23 0.70
C SER A 166 18.09 -9.20 -0.01
N LEU A 167 16.85 -9.31 0.46
CA LEU A 167 15.86 -10.20 -0.14
C LEU A 167 15.39 -9.66 -1.50
N LEU A 168 15.08 -8.36 -1.57
CA LEU A 168 14.66 -7.66 -2.79
C LEU A 168 15.75 -7.64 -3.85
N ALA A 169 17.03 -7.72 -3.48
CA ALA A 169 18.12 -7.86 -4.43
C ALA A 169 18.03 -9.15 -5.27
N ALA A 170 17.40 -10.20 -4.75
CA ALA A 170 17.14 -11.45 -5.50
C ALA A 170 16.01 -11.31 -6.53
N TYR A 171 15.27 -10.19 -6.54
CA TYR A 171 14.13 -9.94 -7.40
C TYR A 171 14.43 -8.74 -8.33
N PRO A 172 14.96 -8.98 -9.55
CA PRO A 172 15.38 -7.89 -10.45
C PRO A 172 14.20 -7.06 -10.96
N ALA A 173 13.04 -7.68 -11.18
CA ALA A 173 11.80 -7.00 -11.58
C ALA A 173 10.95 -6.68 -10.34
N ARG A 174 11.19 -5.51 -9.75
CA ARG A 174 10.51 -5.08 -8.51
C ARG A 174 10.10 -3.62 -8.55
N TYR A 175 9.03 -3.31 -7.83
CA TYR A 175 8.68 -1.93 -7.49
C TYR A 175 8.85 -1.67 -6.00
N HIS A 176 9.24 -0.44 -5.69
CA HIS A 176 9.29 0.08 -4.33
C HIS A 176 8.42 1.33 -4.26
N PHE A 177 7.35 1.25 -3.48
CA PHE A 177 6.40 2.33 -3.28
C PHE A 177 6.84 3.16 -2.10
N ARG A 178 7.19 4.41 -2.37
CA ARG A 178 7.45 5.43 -1.36
C ARG A 178 6.31 6.42 -1.34
N PHE A 179 5.99 6.89 -0.15
CA PHE A 179 5.04 7.97 0.02
C PHE A 179 5.73 9.15 0.70
N GLY A 180 5.81 10.27 -0.03
CA GLY A 180 6.41 11.51 0.46
C GLY A 180 7.90 11.38 0.77
#